data_AF-A0A2V4XGE8-F1
#
_entry.id   AF-A0A2V4XGE8-F1
#
_cell.length_a   1.000
_cell.length_b   1.000
_cell.length_c   1.000
_cell.angle_alpha   90.00
_cell.angle_beta   90.00
_cell.angle_gamma   90.00
#
_symmetry.space_group_name_H-M   'P 1'
#
loop_
_entity.id
_entity.type
_entity.pdbx_description
1 polymer ?
#
loop_
_entity_poly.entity_id
_entity_poly.type
_entity_poly.pdbx_seq_one_letter_code
_entity_poly.pdbx_strand_id
1 'polypeptide(L)'
;MKHLILTFSLLAIVSCKDNKQQDTKTETVEHATETHNEHHEHEASSVYANAWTNDILLNNGSKWQADKTTNEGVQKIQNTINTHTASTLEEFHKLAQQLNDEKNYVVKNCSMEGPSHDNLHVWLHPLIEKINALLKVETVEDASRLEKSIKENVNAYSTYFQ
;
A
#
# COMPACT_ATOMS: atom_id res chain seq x y z
N MET A 1 -3.66 -9.35 -61.45
CA MET A 1 -2.83 -8.14 -61.58
C MET A 1 -3.62 -6.93 -61.11
N LYS A 2 -3.26 -6.39 -59.94
CA LYS A 2 -3.68 -5.07 -59.47
C LYS A 2 -2.62 -4.64 -58.45
N HIS A 3 -1.69 -3.82 -58.93
CA HIS A 3 -0.57 -3.31 -58.16
C HIS A 3 -1.08 -2.15 -57.30
N LEU A 4 -0.95 -2.26 -55.98
CA LEU A 4 -1.13 -1.13 -55.07
C LEU A 4 0.15 -0.29 -55.11
N ILE A 5 0.01 0.95 -55.57
CA ILE A 5 1.08 1.93 -55.67
C ILE A 5 1.26 2.57 -54.29
N LEU A 6 2.36 2.25 -53.63
CA LEU A 6 2.84 2.93 -52.41
C LEU A 6 3.65 4.16 -52.84
N THR A 7 3.13 5.35 -52.58
CA THR A 7 3.84 6.60 -52.82
C THR A 7 4.86 6.86 -51.71
N PHE A 8 6.13 6.78 -52.10
CA PHE A 8 7.30 7.27 -51.40
C PHE A 8 7.20 8.78 -51.12
N SER A 9 7.40 9.20 -49.86
CA SER A 9 7.75 10.58 -49.53
C SER A 9 9.12 10.59 -48.85
N LEU A 10 10.07 11.28 -49.47
CA LEU A 10 11.49 11.30 -49.10
C LEU A 10 11.82 12.57 -48.29
N LEU A 11 12.32 12.33 -47.08
CA LEU A 11 13.36 13.01 -46.29
C LEU A 11 13.57 14.53 -46.36
N ALA A 12 13.64 15.13 -45.15
CA ALA A 12 14.71 16.05 -44.79
C ALA A 12 15.31 15.67 -43.43
N ILE A 13 16.63 15.51 -43.43
CA ILE A 13 17.54 15.04 -42.38
C ILE A 13 18.09 16.23 -41.59
N VAL A 14 18.10 16.12 -40.25
CA VAL A 14 18.90 16.95 -39.33
C VAL A 14 19.44 15.98 -38.26
N SER A 15 20.64 15.41 -38.43
CA SER A 15 21.98 15.90 -38.07
C SER A 15 22.51 15.35 -36.73
N CYS A 16 23.29 14.27 -36.85
CA CYS A 16 24.51 13.82 -36.14
C CYS A 16 24.59 13.75 -34.59
N LYS A 17 24.90 12.52 -34.10
CA LYS A 17 26.18 12.20 -33.41
C LYS A 17 26.48 10.68 -33.44
N ASP A 18 27.71 10.33 -33.81
CA ASP A 18 28.33 8.99 -33.94
C ASP A 18 28.14 8.06 -32.70
N ASN A 19 28.23 6.72 -32.72
CA ASN A 19 29.11 5.81 -33.47
C ASN A 19 28.61 4.32 -33.32
N LYS A 20 28.72 3.54 -34.41
CA LYS A 20 28.82 2.05 -34.57
C LYS A 20 27.84 1.05 -33.89
N GLN A 21 27.03 0.43 -34.77
CA GLN A 21 26.73 -1.01 -35.00
C GLN A 21 27.64 -2.02 -34.23
N GLN A 22 27.23 -3.23 -33.81
CA GLN A 22 26.29 -4.20 -34.38
C GLN A 22 26.08 -5.36 -33.36
N ASP A 23 24.93 -6.03 -33.43
CA ASP A 23 24.60 -7.27 -32.70
C ASP A 23 25.57 -8.43 -32.96
N THR A 24 25.87 -9.26 -31.96
CA THR A 24 26.09 -10.73 -32.09
C THR A 24 26.00 -11.42 -30.73
N LYS A 25 25.17 -12.47 -30.67
CA LYS A 25 24.99 -13.44 -29.58
C LYS A 25 26.08 -14.52 -29.67
N THR A 26 26.82 -14.82 -28.59
CA THR A 26 27.45 -16.13 -28.28
C THR A 26 27.93 -16.13 -26.81
N GLU A 27 27.80 -17.30 -26.17
CA GLU A 27 27.90 -17.60 -24.74
C GLU A 27 29.33 -17.62 -24.14
N THR A 28 29.35 -17.62 -22.79
CA THR A 28 30.41 -17.99 -21.81
C THR A 28 31.59 -17.03 -21.57
N VAL A 29 31.67 -16.44 -20.36
CA VAL A 29 32.50 -16.89 -19.20
C VAL A 29 32.27 -15.90 -18.03
N GLU A 30 32.42 -16.44 -16.82
CA GLU A 30 32.28 -15.90 -15.47
C GLU A 30 32.87 -14.51 -15.14
N HIS A 31 32.35 -14.00 -14.01
CA HIS A 31 33.00 -13.19 -12.97
C HIS A 31 32.66 -11.70 -12.94
N ALA A 32 31.75 -11.33 -12.04
CA ALA A 32 32.03 -10.35 -10.99
C ALA A 32 30.82 -10.24 -10.04
N THR A 33 31.13 -10.43 -8.77
CA THR A 33 30.31 -10.09 -7.61
C THR A 33 29.83 -8.65 -7.66
N GLU A 34 28.52 -8.43 -7.61
CA GLU A 34 27.94 -7.22 -7.03
C GLU A 34 26.77 -7.62 -6.14
N THR A 35 27.11 -7.94 -4.89
CA THR A 35 26.24 -7.75 -3.74
C THR A 35 25.88 -6.26 -3.65
N HIS A 36 24.78 -5.86 -4.28
CA HIS A 36 24.12 -4.60 -3.94
C HIS A 36 23.26 -4.83 -2.70
N ASN A 37 23.94 -4.80 -1.55
CA ASN A 37 23.34 -4.63 -0.24
C ASN A 37 23.10 -3.14 -0.02
N GLU A 38 22.01 -2.61 -0.57
CA GLU A 38 21.47 -1.31 -0.19
C GLU A 38 19.94 -1.37 -0.20
N HIS A 39 19.39 -1.86 0.91
CA HIS A 39 18.02 -1.52 1.29
C HIS A 39 17.87 -1.56 2.81
N HIS A 40 18.68 -0.78 3.51
CA HIS A 40 18.43 -0.42 4.90
C HIS A 40 18.27 1.10 4.91
N GLU A 41 17.00 1.56 4.92
CA GLU A 41 16.50 2.87 5.41
C GLU A 41 15.16 3.29 4.77
N HIS A 42 14.64 2.57 3.77
CA HIS A 42 13.39 2.94 3.10
C HIS A 42 12.09 2.39 3.75
N GLU A 43 12.18 1.43 4.66
CA GLU A 43 10.98 0.83 5.29
C GLU A 43 10.33 1.74 6.33
N ALA A 44 11.11 2.52 7.09
CA ALA A 44 10.54 3.42 8.08
C ALA A 44 9.68 4.51 7.41
N SER A 45 10.00 4.94 6.19
CA SER A 45 9.19 5.94 5.48
C SER A 45 7.86 5.38 4.95
N SER A 46 7.78 4.07 4.67
CA SER A 46 6.57 3.49 4.05
C SER A 46 5.46 3.27 5.07
N VAL A 47 5.79 2.88 6.30
CA VAL A 47 4.78 2.46 7.30
C VAL A 47 3.84 3.61 7.70
N TYR A 48 4.31 4.86 7.68
CA TYR A 48 3.48 6.03 7.98
C TYR A 48 2.56 6.43 6.83
N ALA A 49 2.84 5.99 5.60
CA ALA A 49 2.10 6.42 4.44
C ALA A 49 0.76 5.70 4.31
N ASN A 50 -0.23 6.42 3.80
CA ASN A 50 -1.52 5.86 3.38
C ASN A 50 -1.55 5.65 1.86
N ALA A 51 -0.45 5.14 1.27
CA ALA A 51 -0.32 4.95 -0.17
C ALA A 51 -1.34 3.97 -0.78
N TRP A 52 -1.90 3.07 0.05
CA TRP A 52 -2.98 2.16 -0.29
C TRP A 52 -4.23 2.87 -0.85
N THR A 53 -4.40 4.17 -0.59
CA THR A 53 -5.51 4.95 -1.18
C THR A 53 -5.41 5.06 -2.71
N ASN A 54 -4.24 4.82 -3.28
CA ASN A 54 -4.06 4.78 -4.74
C ASN A 54 -4.52 3.45 -5.35
N ASP A 55 -4.59 2.40 -4.54
CA ASP A 55 -4.83 1.03 -4.98
C ASP A 55 -6.26 0.56 -4.70
N ILE A 56 -6.89 1.10 -3.65
CA ILE A 56 -8.25 0.74 -3.28
C ILE A 56 -9.26 1.30 -4.29
N LEU A 57 -10.25 0.49 -4.65
CA LEU A 57 -11.25 0.83 -5.65
C LEU A 57 -12.62 1.06 -5.01
N LEU A 58 -13.52 1.71 -5.76
CA LEU A 58 -14.95 1.69 -5.51
C LEU A 58 -15.62 0.61 -6.37
N ASN A 59 -16.74 0.07 -5.89
CA ASN A 59 -17.60 -0.82 -6.66
C ASN A 59 -18.35 -0.03 -7.73
N ASN A 60 -17.73 0.18 -8.90
CA ASN A 60 -18.30 0.96 -10.00
C ASN A 60 -18.81 2.35 -9.54
N GLY A 61 -18.01 3.03 -8.72
CA GLY A 61 -18.35 4.34 -8.13
C GLY A 61 -19.21 4.29 -6.86
N SER A 62 -19.67 3.11 -6.45
CA SER A 62 -20.37 2.88 -5.18
C SER A 62 -19.45 2.28 -4.12
N LYS A 63 -19.85 2.35 -2.85
CA LYS A 63 -19.13 1.68 -1.75
C LYS A 63 -19.27 0.15 -1.88
N TRP A 64 -18.25 -0.56 -1.43
CA TRP A 64 -18.30 -2.01 -1.22
C TRP A 64 -19.26 -2.34 -0.08
N GLN A 65 -20.05 -3.40 -0.26
CA GLN A 65 -20.85 -3.93 0.83
C GLN A 65 -19.97 -4.79 1.72
N ALA A 66 -19.81 -4.38 2.98
CA ALA A 66 -19.22 -5.20 4.00
C ALA A 66 -20.27 -6.05 4.72
N ASP A 67 -19.85 -7.20 5.23
CA ASP A 67 -20.69 -7.96 6.14
C ASP A 67 -20.87 -7.21 7.47
N LYS A 68 -21.89 -7.62 8.23
CA LYS A 68 -22.26 -6.95 9.49
C LYS A 68 -21.12 -7.00 10.52
N THR A 69 -20.44 -8.14 10.64
CA THR A 69 -19.38 -8.36 11.63
C THR A 69 -18.15 -7.50 11.35
N THR A 70 -17.79 -7.32 10.08
CA THR A 70 -16.74 -6.41 9.61
C THR A 70 -17.10 -4.97 9.96
N ASN A 71 -18.31 -4.52 9.60
CA ASN A 71 -18.77 -3.17 9.92
C ASN A 71 -18.76 -2.89 11.43
N GLU A 72 -19.23 -3.83 12.26
CA GLU A 72 -19.20 -3.70 13.72
C GLU A 72 -17.77 -3.67 14.28
N GLY A 73 -16.88 -4.50 13.74
CA GLY A 73 -15.47 -4.51 14.13
C GLY A 73 -14.77 -3.20 13.77
N VAL A 74 -14.96 -2.68 12.56
CA VAL A 74 -14.37 -1.41 12.13
C VAL A 74 -14.94 -0.24 12.94
N GLN A 75 -16.23 -0.25 13.27
CA GLN A 75 -16.81 0.77 14.14
C GLN A 75 -16.15 0.78 15.54
N LYS A 76 -15.80 -0.38 16.09
CA LYS A 76 -15.04 -0.46 17.35
C LYS A 76 -13.66 0.18 17.20
N ILE A 77 -12.92 -0.18 16.15
CA ILE A 77 -11.60 0.42 15.85
C ILE A 77 -11.71 1.94 15.71
N GLN A 78 -12.71 2.44 14.97
CA GLN A 78 -13.00 3.86 14.81
C GLN A 78 -13.27 4.54 16.17
N ASN A 79 -14.10 3.94 17.02
CA ASN A 79 -14.39 4.50 18.34
C ASN A 79 -13.12 4.57 19.19
N THR A 80 -12.34 3.49 19.23
CA THR A 80 -11.08 3.42 19.99
C THR A 80 -10.11 4.50 19.53
N ILE A 81 -9.77 4.58 18.24
CA ILE A 81 -8.78 5.55 17.74
C ILE A 81 -9.23 7.01 17.82
N ASN A 82 -10.54 7.27 17.79
CA ASN A 82 -11.07 8.63 17.84
C ASN A 82 -11.29 9.14 19.27
N THR A 83 -11.40 8.27 20.26
CA THR A 83 -11.67 8.65 21.66
C THR A 83 -10.47 8.48 22.59
N HIS A 84 -9.50 7.64 22.22
CA HIS A 84 -8.29 7.47 23.00
C HIS A 84 -7.42 8.73 22.95
N THR A 85 -6.78 9.04 24.07
CA THR A 85 -5.77 10.10 24.17
C THR A 85 -4.51 9.48 24.75
N ALA A 86 -3.45 9.42 23.96
CA ALA A 86 -2.15 8.92 24.40
C ALA A 86 -1.12 10.05 24.38
N SER A 87 -0.26 10.08 25.39
CA SER A 87 0.82 11.07 25.54
C SER A 87 2.15 10.44 25.95
N THR A 88 2.13 9.19 26.39
CA THR A 88 3.29 8.40 26.81
C THR A 88 3.39 7.12 25.99
N LEU A 89 4.60 6.54 25.91
CA LEU A 89 4.82 5.26 25.22
C LEU A 89 3.93 4.14 25.76
N GLU A 90 3.73 4.06 27.09
CA GLU A 90 2.85 3.05 27.68
C GLU A 90 1.41 3.19 27.17
N GLU A 91 0.88 4.42 27.10
CA GLU A 91 -0.47 4.68 26.60
C GLU A 91 -0.59 4.32 25.12
N PHE A 92 0.43 4.65 24.30
CA PHE A 92 0.46 4.25 22.89
C PHE A 92 0.50 2.73 22.71
N HIS A 93 1.29 2.01 23.52
CA HIS A 93 1.32 0.55 23.48
C HIS A 93 -0.03 -0.05 23.92
N LYS A 94 -0.70 0.52 24.92
CA LYS A 94 -2.07 0.14 25.31
C LYS A 94 -3.07 0.35 24.18
N LEU A 95 -3.03 1.52 23.52
CA LEU A 95 -3.84 1.80 22.34
C LEU A 95 -3.58 0.75 21.25
N ALA A 96 -2.32 0.46 20.96
CA ALA A 96 -1.94 -0.52 19.94
C ALA A 96 -2.43 -1.94 20.26
N GLN A 97 -2.36 -2.37 21.52
CA GLN A 97 -2.90 -3.65 21.97
C GLN A 97 -4.41 -3.73 21.75
N GLN A 98 -5.15 -2.70 22.15
CA GLN A 98 -6.60 -2.67 21.95
C GLN A 98 -6.98 -2.70 20.46
N LEU A 99 -6.32 -1.90 19.63
CA LEU A 99 -6.54 -1.89 18.18
C LEU A 99 -6.16 -3.22 17.54
N ASN A 100 -5.14 -3.92 18.05
CA ASN A 100 -4.75 -5.24 17.58
C ASN A 100 -5.85 -6.28 17.86
N ASP A 101 -6.43 -6.26 19.05
CA ASP A 101 -7.52 -7.17 19.40
C ASP A 101 -8.78 -6.91 18.57
N GLU A 102 -9.14 -5.64 18.38
CA GLU A 102 -10.29 -5.23 17.57
C GLU A 102 -10.09 -5.57 16.09
N LYS A 103 -8.89 -5.38 15.54
CA LYS A 103 -8.64 -5.82 14.15
C LYS A 103 -8.61 -7.34 14.01
N ASN A 104 -8.17 -8.07 15.02
CA ASN A 104 -8.20 -9.54 15.02
C ASN A 104 -9.64 -10.04 15.02
N TYR A 105 -10.57 -9.32 15.65
CA TYR A 105 -11.98 -9.58 15.52
C TYR A 105 -12.47 -9.43 14.07
N VAL A 106 -12.09 -8.34 13.37
CA VAL A 106 -12.42 -8.15 11.93
C VAL A 106 -11.87 -9.30 11.08
N VAL A 107 -10.58 -9.61 11.22
CA VAL A 107 -9.91 -10.69 10.46
C VAL A 107 -10.60 -12.04 10.68
N LYS A 108 -10.95 -12.37 11.93
CA LYS A 108 -11.54 -13.69 12.28
C LYS A 108 -13.00 -13.85 11.88
N ASN A 109 -13.75 -12.76 11.79
CA ASN A 109 -15.21 -12.79 11.61
C ASN A 109 -15.69 -12.23 10.27
N CYS A 110 -14.77 -11.85 9.38
CA CYS A 110 -15.10 -11.50 8.00
C CYS A 110 -15.61 -12.75 7.27
N SER A 111 -16.77 -12.61 6.63
CA SER A 111 -17.41 -13.61 5.78
C SER A 111 -17.58 -13.15 4.33
N MET A 112 -17.12 -11.94 4.00
CA MET A 112 -17.05 -11.47 2.62
C MET A 112 -16.15 -12.36 1.77
N GLU A 113 -16.54 -12.51 0.51
CA GLU A 113 -15.75 -13.14 -0.55
C GLU A 113 -15.71 -12.24 -1.79
N GLY A 114 -14.75 -12.48 -2.68
CA GLY A 114 -14.64 -11.78 -3.95
C GLY A 114 -14.19 -10.31 -3.82
N PRO A 115 -14.57 -9.42 -4.76
CA PRO A 115 -13.95 -8.10 -4.88
C PRO A 115 -14.07 -7.19 -3.65
N SER A 116 -15.12 -7.31 -2.83
CA SER A 116 -15.23 -6.54 -1.57
C SER A 116 -14.22 -7.03 -0.53
N HIS A 117 -13.98 -8.34 -0.45
CA HIS A 117 -12.95 -8.94 0.40
C HIS A 117 -11.55 -8.51 -0.05
N ASP A 118 -11.28 -8.56 -1.36
CA ASP A 118 -9.97 -8.17 -1.91
C ASP A 118 -9.66 -6.69 -1.63
N ASN A 119 -10.66 -5.81 -1.78
CA ASN A 119 -10.50 -4.40 -1.44
C ASN A 119 -10.42 -4.16 0.08
N LEU A 120 -11.00 -5.04 0.91
CA LEU A 120 -10.80 -4.97 2.35
C LEU A 120 -9.32 -5.21 2.68
N HIS A 121 -8.63 -6.13 1.99
CA HIS A 121 -7.19 -6.35 2.20
C HIS A 121 -6.35 -5.12 1.87
N VAL A 122 -6.66 -4.40 0.79
CA VAL A 122 -5.96 -3.15 0.43
C VAL A 122 -6.03 -2.13 1.57
N TRP A 123 -7.16 -2.05 2.26
CA TRP A 123 -7.34 -1.18 3.42
C TRP A 123 -6.75 -1.75 4.72
N LEU A 124 -6.93 -3.05 4.96
CA LEU A 124 -6.65 -3.72 6.24
C LEU A 124 -5.18 -4.09 6.42
N HIS A 125 -4.51 -4.51 5.35
CA HIS A 125 -3.09 -4.90 5.39
C HIS A 125 -2.18 -3.76 5.90
N PRO A 126 -2.20 -2.54 5.31
CA PRO A 126 -1.39 -1.44 5.83
C PRO A 126 -1.80 -1.01 7.25
N LEU A 127 -3.06 -1.21 7.65
CA LEU A 127 -3.52 -1.00 9.02
C LEU A 127 -2.95 -2.07 9.99
N ILE A 128 -2.74 -3.31 9.53
CA ILE A 128 -2.02 -4.36 10.27
C ILE A 128 -0.59 -3.91 10.55
N GLU A 129 0.13 -3.49 9.51
CA GLU A 129 1.53 -3.08 9.62
C GLU A 129 1.71 -1.88 10.56
N LYS A 130 0.87 -0.85 10.42
CA LYS A 130 0.91 0.34 11.28
C LYS A 130 0.68 0.03 12.76
N ILE A 131 -0.29 -0.83 13.08
CA ILE A 131 -0.57 -1.23 14.47
C ILE A 131 0.57 -2.10 15.02
N ASN A 132 1.16 -2.97 14.20
CA ASN A 132 2.33 -3.77 14.58
C ASN A 132 3.56 -2.88 14.82
N ALA A 133 3.72 -1.80 14.06
CA ALA A 133 4.76 -0.80 14.31
C ALA A 133 4.49 -0.03 15.60
N LEU A 134 3.23 0.35 15.87
CA LEU A 134 2.86 1.07 17.10
C LEU A 134 3.10 0.22 18.35
N LEU A 135 2.91 -1.11 18.26
CA LEU A 135 3.26 -2.05 19.34
C LEU A 135 4.75 -2.10 19.68
N LYS A 136 5.62 -1.71 18.75
CA LYS A 136 7.08 -1.84 18.86
C LYS A 136 7.79 -0.48 18.94
N VAL A 137 7.04 0.61 18.92
CA VAL A 137 7.59 1.96 18.83
C VAL A 137 8.34 2.32 20.11
N GLU A 138 9.48 3.00 19.95
CA GLU A 138 10.40 3.33 21.05
C GLU A 138 10.43 4.83 21.37
N THR A 139 9.77 5.67 20.56
CA THR A 139 9.71 7.14 20.73
C THR A 139 8.26 7.63 20.71
N VAL A 140 7.97 8.67 21.50
CA VAL A 140 6.63 9.29 21.54
C VAL A 140 6.32 9.98 20.22
N GLU A 141 7.35 10.54 19.57
CA GLU A 141 7.26 11.21 18.28
C GLU A 141 6.78 10.25 17.18
N ASP A 142 7.41 9.07 17.06
CA ASP A 142 6.99 8.08 16.07
C ASP A 142 5.65 7.45 16.43
N ALA A 143 5.37 7.27 17.73
CA ALA A 143 4.07 6.78 18.20
C ALA A 143 2.93 7.71 17.79
N SER A 144 3.13 9.02 17.96
CA SER A 144 2.17 10.05 17.57
C SER A 144 1.97 10.08 16.04
N ARG A 145 3.05 9.89 15.26
CA ARG A 145 2.96 9.81 13.79
C ARG A 145 2.20 8.56 13.34
N LEU A 146 2.45 7.41 13.97
CA LEU A 146 1.73 6.16 13.70
C LEU A 146 0.26 6.28 14.09
N GLU A 147 -0.07 6.81 15.26
CA GLU A 147 -1.46 7.03 15.69
C GLU A 147 -2.22 7.89 14.67
N LYS A 148 -1.64 9.00 14.23
CA LYS A 148 -2.24 9.86 13.20
C LYS A 148 -2.48 9.08 11.90
N SER A 149 -1.49 8.33 11.44
CA SER A 149 -1.58 7.54 10.21
C SER A 149 -2.65 6.44 10.32
N ILE A 150 -2.73 5.74 11.46
CA ILE A 150 -3.76 4.75 11.77
C ILE A 150 -5.14 5.40 11.77
N LYS A 151 -5.29 6.57 12.39
CA LYS A 151 -6.56 7.32 12.45
C LYS A 151 -7.05 7.68 11.05
N GLU A 152 -6.17 8.18 10.19
CA GLU A 152 -6.48 8.45 8.78
C GLU A 152 -6.90 7.17 8.04
N ASN A 153 -6.14 6.07 8.21
CA ASN A 153 -6.44 4.79 7.58
C ASN A 153 -7.82 4.26 8.01
N VAL A 154 -8.10 4.26 9.31
CA VAL A 154 -9.34 3.72 9.90
C VAL A 154 -10.56 4.54 9.50
N ASN A 155 -10.46 5.87 9.54
CA ASN A 155 -11.59 6.74 9.22
C ASN A 155 -11.91 6.77 7.72
N ALA A 156 -10.94 6.46 6.86
CA ALA A 156 -11.18 6.33 5.42
C ALA A 156 -12.04 5.11 5.02
N TYR A 157 -12.25 4.14 5.92
CA TYR A 157 -13.13 3.00 5.66
C TYR A 157 -14.50 3.42 5.15
N SER A 158 -15.10 4.43 5.77
CA SER A 158 -16.45 4.91 5.45
C SER A 158 -16.54 5.58 4.07
N THR A 159 -15.41 5.86 3.41
CA THR A 159 -15.37 6.32 2.01
C THR A 159 -15.57 5.14 1.04
N TYR A 160 -15.08 3.96 1.39
CA TYR A 160 -15.01 2.80 0.48
C TYR A 160 -16.00 1.69 0.82
N PHE A 161 -16.45 1.59 2.07
CA PHE A 161 -17.32 0.51 2.55
C PHE A 161 -18.59 1.03 3.23
N GLN A 162 -19.62 0.20 3.21
CA GLN A 162 -20.89 0.39 3.91
C GLN A 162 -21.44 -0.92 4.48
#